data_AF-A0A816XNA5-F1
#
_entry.id   AF-A0A816XNA5-F1
#
_cell.length_a   1.000
_cell.length_b   1.000
_cell.length_c   1.000
_cell.angle_alpha   90.00
_cell.angle_beta   90.00
_cell.angle_gamma   90.00
#
_symmetry.space_group_name_H-M   'P 1'
#
loop_
_entity.id
_entity.type
_entity.pdbx_description
1 polymer ?
#
loop_
_entity_poly.entity_id
_entity_poly.type
_entity_poly.pdbx_seq_one_letter_code
_entity_poly.pdbx_strand_id
1 'polypeptide(L)'
;MKQWKSSQSCNSDELINNIAYNNETLALIIENETNNKKRIELRSLSTFDPLWSTSFNAAYHFTPWNNRVCVLKYNEWLVIDYGNSRLFHVSKDGQVKANRSYKPRINNAILFDLPVERFRHIFKYLARHDLVNPFERLNQQFDIMFAQQPLCLPNNQQMTI
;
A
#
# COMPACT_ATOMS: atom_id res chain seq x y z
N MET A 1 -31.46 1.74 25.06
CA MET A 1 -30.28 1.07 24.49
C MET A 1 -29.80 1.87 23.29
N LYS A 2 -28.50 2.23 23.23
CA LYS A 2 -27.93 2.92 22.07
C LYS A 2 -27.49 1.83 21.09
N GLN A 3 -28.23 1.66 19.99
CA GLN A 3 -27.92 0.66 18.99
C GLN A 3 -26.67 1.10 18.22
N TRP A 4 -25.64 0.25 18.16
CA TRP A 4 -24.45 0.54 17.37
C TRP A 4 -24.86 0.55 15.89
N LYS A 5 -24.69 1.70 15.23
CA LYS A 5 -24.83 1.80 13.78
C LYS A 5 -23.45 1.54 13.19
N SER A 6 -23.30 0.44 12.47
CA SER A 6 -22.08 0.21 11.68
C SER A 6 -21.91 1.37 10.71
N SER A 7 -20.74 1.99 10.70
CA SER A 7 -20.37 2.78 9.53
C SER A 7 -20.30 1.83 8.34
N GLN A 8 -20.93 2.20 7.23
CA GLN A 8 -20.91 1.38 6.04
C GLN A 8 -19.51 1.43 5.42
N SER A 9 -18.87 0.27 5.26
CA SER A 9 -17.56 0.14 4.59
C SER A 9 -17.68 0.11 3.08
N CYS A 10 -18.62 -0.69 2.59
CA CYS A 10 -18.78 -1.01 1.18
C CYS A 10 -20.23 -0.87 0.75
N ASN A 11 -20.43 -0.46 -0.49
CA ASN A 11 -21.67 -0.67 -1.23
C ASN A 11 -21.83 -2.14 -1.63
N SER A 12 -23.01 -2.53 -2.10
CA SER A 12 -23.31 -3.92 -2.49
C SER A 12 -22.48 -4.43 -3.67
N ASP A 13 -21.89 -3.52 -4.45
CA ASP A 13 -21.03 -3.78 -5.60
C ASP A 13 -19.54 -3.54 -5.31
N GLU A 14 -19.20 -3.35 -4.03
CA GLU A 14 -17.85 -3.09 -3.56
C GLU A 14 -17.31 -4.24 -2.72
N LEU A 15 -16.02 -4.52 -2.88
CA LEU A 15 -15.30 -5.54 -2.13
C LEU A 15 -13.96 -5.01 -1.63
N ILE A 16 -13.53 -5.50 -0.47
CA ILE A 16 -12.23 -5.14 0.11
C ILE A 16 -11.18 -6.13 -0.39
N ASN A 17 -10.22 -5.64 -1.19
CA ASN A 17 -9.15 -6.45 -1.77
C ASN A 17 -7.89 -6.51 -0.91
N ASN A 18 -7.66 -5.49 -0.10
CA ASN A 18 -6.47 -5.40 0.73
C ASN A 18 -6.75 -4.60 1.99
N ILE A 19 -6.17 -5.05 3.09
CA ILE A 19 -6.28 -4.43 4.41
C ILE A 19 -4.87 -4.39 5.01
N ALA A 20 -4.48 -3.22 5.49
CA ALA A 20 -3.30 -3.07 6.32
C ALA A 20 -3.68 -2.31 7.60
N TYR A 21 -3.13 -2.74 8.73
CA TYR A 21 -3.34 -2.10 10.02
C TYR A 21 -2.06 -1.41 10.47
N ASN A 22 -2.20 -0.21 11.03
CA ASN A 22 -1.12 0.47 11.71
C ASN A 22 -1.64 1.51 12.70
N ASN A 23 -1.22 1.40 13.96
CA ASN A 23 -1.46 2.38 15.02
C ASN A 23 -2.89 2.95 15.03
N GLU A 24 -3.87 2.07 15.26
CA GLU A 24 -5.30 2.39 15.31
C GLU A 24 -5.92 2.89 13.99
N THR A 25 -5.20 2.80 12.88
CA THR A 25 -5.71 3.13 11.54
C THR A 25 -5.70 1.89 10.65
N LEU A 26 -6.79 1.69 9.92
CA LEU A 26 -6.91 0.68 8.87
C LEU A 26 -6.80 1.35 7.51
N ALA A 27 -5.90 0.87 6.66
CA ALA A 27 -5.87 1.19 5.25
C ALA A 27 -6.58 0.09 4.46
N LEU A 28 -7.59 0.47 3.69
CA LEU A 28 -8.43 -0.42 2.91
C LEU A 28 -8.26 -0.11 1.42
N ILE A 29 -8.12 -1.13 0.58
CA ILE A 29 -8.30 -1.00 -0.87
C ILE A 29 -9.65 -1.65 -1.20
N ILE A 30 -10.59 -0.81 -1.63
CA ILE A 30 -11.95 -1.19 -2.01
C ILE A 30 -12.05 -1.13 -3.53
N GLU A 31 -12.55 -2.19 -4.15
CA GLU A 31 -12.82 -2.25 -5.60
C GLU A 31 -14.32 -2.32 -5.84
N ASN A 32 -14.78 -1.56 -6.83
CA ASN A 32 -16.12 -1.65 -7.36
C ASN A 32 -16.06 -2.41 -8.70
N GLU A 33 -16.61 -3.62 -8.72
CA GLU A 33 -16.54 -4.50 -9.89
C GLU A 33 -17.38 -3.98 -11.06
N THR A 34 -18.47 -3.28 -10.76
CA THR A 34 -19.43 -2.81 -11.77
C THR A 34 -18.87 -1.67 -12.61
N ASN A 35 -18.18 -0.70 -11.98
CA ASN A 35 -17.71 0.51 -12.65
C ASN A 35 -16.18 0.62 -12.75
N ASN A 36 -15.46 -0.43 -12.36
CA ASN A 36 -14.00 -0.53 -12.44
C ASN A 36 -13.28 0.61 -11.69
N LYS A 37 -13.85 1.09 -10.58
CA LYS A 37 -13.21 2.07 -9.71
C LYS A 37 -12.57 1.38 -8.52
N LYS A 38 -11.43 1.91 -8.12
CA LYS A 38 -10.76 1.56 -6.88
C LYS A 38 -10.77 2.76 -5.97
N ARG A 39 -10.95 2.51 -4.69
CA ARG A 39 -10.91 3.50 -3.64
C ARG A 39 -9.96 3.01 -2.56
N ILE A 40 -9.06 3.88 -2.13
CA ILE A 40 -8.26 3.65 -0.93
C ILE A 40 -8.92 4.45 0.18
N GLU A 41 -9.14 3.82 1.33
CA GLU A 41 -9.64 4.50 2.51
C GLU A 41 -8.71 4.28 3.70
N LEU A 42 -8.44 5.34 4.44
CA LEU A 42 -7.92 5.24 5.80
C LEU A 42 -9.10 5.38 6.76
N ARG A 43 -9.27 4.43 7.67
CA ARG A 43 -10.35 4.42 8.67
C ARG A 43 -9.78 4.32 10.08
N SER A 44 -10.42 5.01 11.02
CA SER A 44 -10.16 4.81 12.44
C SER A 44 -10.55 3.38 12.84
N LEU A 45 -9.72 2.65 13.58
CA LEU A 45 -10.08 1.31 14.06
C LEU A 45 -11.19 1.37 15.12
N SER A 46 -11.19 2.43 15.95
CA SER A 46 -12.10 2.54 17.09
C SER A 46 -13.52 2.93 16.69
N THR A 47 -13.67 3.81 15.70
CA THR A 47 -14.99 4.27 15.23
C THR A 47 -15.36 3.72 13.86
N PHE A 48 -14.38 3.22 13.10
CA PHE A 48 -14.52 2.81 11.71
C PHE A 48 -14.97 3.94 10.77
N ASP A 49 -14.82 5.19 11.20
CA ASP A 49 -15.07 6.37 10.37
C ASP A 49 -13.92 6.59 9.38
N PRO A 50 -14.23 7.06 8.16
CA PRO A 50 -13.21 7.42 7.18
C PRO A 50 -12.44 8.66 7.64
N LEU A 51 -11.13 8.51 7.80
CA LEU A 51 -10.18 9.59 8.03
C LEU A 51 -9.76 10.23 6.69
N TRP A 52 -9.62 9.40 5.66
CA TRP A 52 -9.27 9.84 4.32
C TRP A 52 -9.75 8.85 3.26
N SER A 53 -10.01 9.34 2.06
CA SER A 53 -10.37 8.52 0.92
C SER A 53 -9.86 9.12 -0.39
N THR A 54 -9.42 8.27 -1.32
CA THR A 54 -9.21 8.65 -2.72
C THR A 54 -9.70 7.56 -3.65
N SER A 55 -10.17 7.95 -4.83
CA SER A 55 -10.66 7.02 -5.85
C SER A 55 -9.93 7.22 -7.17
N PHE A 56 -9.70 6.13 -7.88
CA PHE A 56 -9.06 6.11 -9.19
C PHE A 56 -9.67 5.02 -10.07
N ASN A 57 -9.60 5.23 -11.38
CA ASN A 57 -10.04 4.22 -12.34
C ASN A 57 -9.01 3.08 -12.38
N ALA A 58 -9.46 1.85 -12.25
CA ALA A 58 -8.59 0.70 -12.43
C ALA A 58 -8.35 0.46 -13.92
N ALA A 59 -7.10 0.33 -14.35
CA ALA A 59 -6.81 0.11 -15.76
C ALA A 59 -7.20 -1.29 -16.26
N TYR A 60 -7.32 -2.27 -15.36
CA TYR A 60 -7.56 -3.68 -15.69
C TYR A 60 -8.39 -4.39 -14.62
N HIS A 61 -9.36 -5.19 -15.07
CA HIS A 61 -10.31 -5.94 -14.25
C HIS A 61 -9.76 -7.26 -13.67
N PHE A 62 -8.65 -7.79 -14.21
CA PHE A 62 -8.39 -9.23 -14.08
C PHE A 62 -7.54 -9.69 -12.89
N THR A 63 -7.05 -8.79 -12.03
CA THR A 63 -6.20 -9.22 -10.90
C THR A 63 -6.45 -8.39 -9.64
N PRO A 64 -7.43 -8.78 -8.80
CA PRO A 64 -7.71 -8.10 -7.53
C PRO A 64 -6.48 -8.05 -6.60
N TRP A 65 -5.60 -9.05 -6.70
CA TRP A 65 -4.46 -9.25 -5.79
C TRP A 65 -3.25 -8.35 -6.05
N ASN A 66 -3.28 -7.51 -7.09
CA ASN A 66 -2.11 -6.76 -7.48
C ASN A 66 -2.05 -5.34 -6.90
N ASN A 67 -3.12 -4.86 -6.28
CA ASN A 67 -3.07 -3.59 -5.54
C ASN A 67 -2.75 -3.88 -4.08
N ARG A 68 -1.78 -3.15 -3.55
CA ARG A 68 -1.25 -3.35 -2.20
C ARG A 68 -1.19 -2.05 -1.45
N VAL A 69 -1.47 -2.11 -0.16
CA VAL A 69 -1.13 -1.04 0.77
C VAL A 69 -0.15 -1.57 1.80
N CYS A 70 0.96 -0.87 1.95
CA CYS A 70 2.04 -1.22 2.86
C CYS A 70 2.22 -0.10 3.88
N VAL A 71 2.53 -0.49 5.11
CA VAL A 71 2.87 0.45 6.19
C VAL A 71 4.32 0.90 6.00
N LEU A 72 4.53 2.21 6.02
CA LEU A 72 5.85 2.85 6.09
C LEU A 72 6.13 3.32 7.52
N LYS A 73 7.36 3.83 7.76
CA LYS A 73 7.69 4.48 9.03
C LYS A 73 6.81 5.71 9.28
N TYR A 74 6.74 6.13 10.54
CA TYR A 74 6.00 7.33 10.98
C TYR A 74 4.50 7.32 10.66
N ASN A 75 3.93 6.12 10.61
CA ASN A 75 2.53 5.87 10.30
C ASN A 75 2.09 6.32 8.90
N GLU A 76 3.02 6.36 7.96
CA GLU A 76 2.74 6.64 6.56
C GLU A 76 2.42 5.34 5.80
N TRP A 77 1.94 5.48 4.57
CA TRP A 77 1.49 4.37 3.75
C TRP A 77 2.06 4.47 2.34
N LEU A 78 2.43 3.32 1.78
CA LEU A 78 2.72 3.18 0.37
C LEU A 78 1.57 2.41 -0.26
N VAL A 79 0.90 3.01 -1.23
CA VAL A 79 -0.14 2.32 -1.99
C VAL A 79 0.34 2.07 -3.41
N ILE A 80 0.13 0.84 -3.86
CA ILE A 80 0.61 0.34 -5.13
C ILE A 80 -0.62 0.07 -5.99
N ASP A 81 -0.80 0.92 -7.00
CA ASP A 81 -1.79 0.73 -8.05
C ASP A 81 -1.10 0.04 -9.22
N TYR A 82 -1.16 -1.28 -9.20
CA TYR A 82 -0.52 -2.10 -10.23
C TYR A 82 -1.13 -1.88 -11.61
N GLY A 83 -2.46 -1.75 -11.67
CA GLY A 83 -3.19 -1.57 -12.91
C GLY A 83 -2.69 -0.36 -13.68
N ASN A 84 -2.54 0.78 -12.99
CA ASN A 84 -2.03 2.00 -13.61
C ASN A 84 -0.51 2.15 -13.54
N SER A 85 0.19 1.21 -12.90
CA SER A 85 1.63 1.27 -12.66
C SER A 85 2.02 2.55 -11.92
N ARG A 86 1.36 2.79 -10.79
CA ARG A 86 1.54 3.98 -9.95
C ARG A 86 1.76 3.63 -8.49
N LEU A 87 2.53 4.48 -7.81
CA LEU A 87 2.76 4.45 -6.38
C LEU A 87 2.24 5.75 -5.77
N PHE A 88 1.50 5.62 -4.67
CA PHE A 88 1.07 6.74 -3.85
C PHE A 88 1.79 6.66 -2.51
N HIS A 89 2.49 7.72 -2.14
CA HIS A 89 2.97 7.93 -0.78
C HIS A 89 1.92 8.74 -0.04
N VAL A 90 1.30 8.12 0.95
CA VAL A 90 0.24 8.71 1.75
C VAL A 90 0.78 8.96 3.15
N SER A 91 0.59 10.17 3.65
CA SER A 91 0.96 10.56 5.01
C SER A 91 0.07 9.88 6.06
N LYS A 92 0.43 10.02 7.34
CA LYS A 92 -0.36 9.50 8.47
C LYS A 92 -1.77 10.06 8.56
N ASP A 93 -1.98 11.27 8.07
CA ASP A 93 -3.25 11.99 8.02
C ASP A 93 -3.99 11.82 6.68
N GLY A 94 -3.48 10.94 5.81
CA GLY A 94 -4.12 10.59 4.55
C GLY A 94 -3.78 11.51 3.37
N GLN A 95 -3.01 12.58 3.54
CA GLN A 95 -2.60 13.41 2.41
C GLN A 95 -1.61 12.68 1.50
N VAL A 96 -1.82 12.74 0.18
CA VAL A 96 -0.89 12.20 -0.81
C VAL A 96 0.33 13.10 -0.91
N LYS A 97 1.46 12.66 -0.36
CA LYS A 97 2.76 13.36 -0.40
C LYS A 97 3.42 13.25 -1.78
N ALA A 98 3.27 12.10 -2.43
CA ALA A 98 3.82 11.88 -3.75
C ALA A 98 2.97 10.88 -4.55
N ASN A 99 2.93 11.10 -5.86
CA ASN A 99 2.39 10.18 -6.84
C ASN A 99 3.46 9.95 -7.91
N ARG A 100 3.79 8.69 -8.17
CA ARG A 100 4.85 8.30 -9.10
C ARG A 100 4.38 7.17 -9.99
N SER A 101 4.43 7.39 -11.29
CA SER A 101 4.30 6.31 -12.26
C SER A 101 5.60 5.52 -12.35
N TYR A 102 5.50 4.21 -12.51
CA TYR A 102 6.62 3.34 -12.78
C TYR A 102 6.40 2.54 -14.07
N LYS A 103 7.50 2.23 -14.75
CA LYS A 103 7.54 1.30 -15.88
C LYS A 103 8.76 0.40 -15.67
N PRO A 104 8.68 -0.89 -16.01
CA PRO A 104 7.56 -1.57 -16.64
C PRO A 104 6.51 -1.93 -15.57
N ARG A 105 5.45 -2.65 -15.95
CA ARG A 105 4.60 -3.28 -14.94
C ARG A 105 5.39 -4.35 -14.19
N ILE A 106 5.31 -4.33 -12.86
CA ILE A 106 5.95 -5.32 -11.98
C ILE A 106 4.98 -6.48 -11.80
N ASN A 107 5.12 -7.56 -12.58
CA ASN A 107 4.14 -8.65 -12.61
C ASN A 107 3.83 -9.30 -11.24
N ASN A 108 4.65 -9.04 -10.21
CA ASN A 108 4.49 -9.57 -8.87
C ASN A 108 4.45 -8.45 -7.83
N ALA A 109 3.32 -7.73 -7.73
CA ALA A 109 3.12 -6.76 -6.65
C ALA A 109 3.16 -7.41 -5.24
N ILE A 110 2.99 -8.75 -5.16
CA ILE A 110 3.21 -9.52 -3.93
C ILE A 110 4.63 -9.37 -3.34
N LEU A 111 5.62 -8.98 -4.17
CA LEU A 111 6.97 -8.74 -3.66
C LEU A 111 6.98 -7.64 -2.59
N PHE A 112 6.06 -6.69 -2.64
CA PHE A 112 5.94 -5.61 -1.66
C PHE A 112 5.37 -6.03 -0.30
N ASP A 113 4.77 -7.22 -0.20
CA ASP A 113 4.31 -7.78 1.07
C ASP A 113 5.48 -8.38 1.88
N LEU A 114 6.67 -8.48 1.27
CA LEU A 114 7.85 -8.98 1.95
C LEU A 114 8.36 -7.92 2.94
N PRO A 115 8.89 -8.35 4.11
CA PRO A 115 9.55 -7.44 5.02
C PRO A 115 10.57 -6.57 4.26
N VAL A 116 10.63 -5.28 4.57
CA VAL A 116 11.48 -4.29 3.85
C VAL A 116 12.92 -4.79 3.65
N GLU A 117 13.46 -5.53 4.62
CA GLU A 117 14.81 -6.12 4.55
C GLU A 117 14.95 -7.25 3.49
N ARG A 118 13.89 -8.04 3.28
CA ARG A 118 13.82 -9.03 2.19
C ARG A 118 13.52 -8.36 0.86
N PHE A 119 12.67 -7.33 0.87
CA PHE A 119 12.36 -6.53 -0.30
C PHE A 119 13.63 -5.89 -0.91
N ARG A 120 14.48 -5.29 -0.06
CA ARG A 120 15.79 -4.75 -0.46
C ARG A 120 16.72 -5.81 -1.06
N HIS A 121 16.76 -7.01 -0.49
CA HIS A 121 17.58 -8.09 -1.02
C HIS A 121 17.12 -8.58 -2.38
N ILE A 122 15.81 -8.74 -2.56
CA ILE A 122 15.23 -9.16 -3.85
C ILE A 122 15.43 -8.08 -4.90
N PHE A 123 15.26 -6.80 -4.56
CA PHE A 123 15.56 -5.71 -5.48
C PHE A 123 17.03 -5.66 -5.89
N LYS A 124 17.97 -5.80 -4.93
CA LYS A 124 19.41 -5.87 -5.22
C LYS A 124 19.76 -7.10 -6.07
N TYR A 125 19.12 -8.24 -5.83
CA TYR A 125 19.30 -9.46 -6.61
C TYR A 125 18.80 -9.29 -8.06
N LEU A 126 17.58 -8.77 -8.23
CA LEU A 126 16.99 -8.53 -9.55
C LEU A 126 17.75 -7.48 -10.37
N ALA A 127 18.29 -6.44 -9.73
CA ALA A 127 19.12 -5.43 -10.37
C ALA A 127 20.49 -5.99 -10.81
N ARG A 128 21.11 -6.87 -10.01
CA ARG A 128 22.43 -7.47 -10.32
C ARG A 128 22.42 -8.45 -11.49
N HIS A 129 21.27 -9.03 -11.82
CA HIS A 129 21.17 -10.06 -12.85
C HIS A 129 20.63 -9.53 -14.18
N ASP A 130 20.56 -8.21 -14.38
CA ASP A 130 20.08 -7.54 -15.61
C ASP A 130 18.68 -7.97 -16.07
N LEU A 131 17.95 -8.70 -15.24
CA LEU A 131 16.63 -9.21 -15.56
C LEU A 131 15.60 -8.08 -15.64
N VAL A 132 15.90 -6.88 -15.14
CA VAL A 132 15.01 -5.72 -15.19
C VAL A 132 15.78 -4.39 -15.16
N ASN A 133 16.25 -3.96 -16.33
CA ASN A 133 16.77 -2.61 -16.61
C ASN A 133 15.90 -1.44 -16.03
N PRO A 134 14.57 -1.54 -15.97
CA PRO A 134 13.76 -0.49 -15.35
C PRO A 134 13.60 -0.52 -13.82
N PHE A 135 14.21 -1.50 -13.10
CA PHE A 135 14.19 -1.51 -11.63
C PHE A 135 15.26 -0.63 -10.99
N GLU A 136 16.33 -0.25 -11.68
CA GLU A 136 17.33 0.66 -11.11
C GLU A 136 16.75 2.05 -10.79
N ARG A 137 15.84 2.57 -11.63
CA ARG A 137 15.14 3.84 -11.34
C ARG A 137 14.17 3.70 -10.19
N LEU A 138 13.48 2.57 -10.08
CA LEU A 138 12.63 2.27 -8.92
C LEU A 138 13.47 2.09 -7.67
N ASN A 139 14.64 1.46 -7.75
CA ASN A 139 15.54 1.28 -6.62
C ASN A 139 16.15 2.63 -6.19
N GLN A 140 16.54 3.50 -7.13
CA GLN A 140 16.92 4.88 -6.81
C GLN A 140 15.73 5.69 -6.26
N GLN A 141 14.50 5.50 -6.75
CA GLN A 141 13.31 6.18 -6.23
C GLN A 141 12.89 5.66 -4.85
N PHE A 142 13.05 4.36 -4.61
CA PHE A 142 12.88 3.73 -3.31
C PHE A 142 13.98 4.17 -2.38
N ASP A 143 15.24 4.16 -2.80
CA ASP A 143 16.35 4.71 -2.04
C ASP A 143 16.16 6.21 -1.83
N ILE A 144 15.54 7.00 -2.71
CA ILE A 144 15.19 8.41 -2.41
C ILE A 144 14.05 8.48 -1.38
N MET A 145 13.01 7.66 -1.50
CA MET A 145 11.91 7.59 -0.52
C MET A 145 12.37 7.07 0.85
N PHE A 146 13.37 6.17 0.87
CA PHE A 146 13.86 5.49 2.07
C PHE A 146 15.19 6.05 2.60
N ALA A 147 16.01 6.77 1.82
CA ALA A 147 17.23 7.46 2.28
C ALA A 147 16.90 8.76 3.01
N GLN A 148 15.67 9.27 2.89
CA GLN A 148 15.14 10.26 3.83
C GLN A 148 14.74 9.65 5.19
N GLN A 149 15.00 8.37 5.44
CA GLN A 149 14.62 7.71 6.70
C GLN A 149 15.78 6.84 7.23
N PRO A 150 16.22 7.01 8.49
CA PRO A 150 17.31 6.20 9.04
C PRO A 150 16.90 4.72 9.07
N LEU A 151 17.78 3.84 8.61
CA LEU A 151 17.68 2.39 8.71
C LEU A 151 17.47 1.99 10.17
N CYS A 152 16.40 1.24 10.49
CA CYS A 152 16.31 0.61 11.80
C CYS A 152 16.02 -0.88 11.63
N LEU A 153 16.98 -1.65 12.14
CA LEU A 153 16.98 -3.09 12.38
C LEU A 153 15.72 -3.57 13.12
N PRO A 154 15.37 -4.86 13.01
CA PRO A 154 14.25 -5.43 13.75
C PRO A 154 14.54 -5.39 15.26
N ASN A 155 13.71 -4.66 16.01
CA ASN A 155 13.65 -4.80 17.46
C ASN A 155 13.02 -6.16 17.80
N ASN A 156 13.87 -7.13 18.12
CA ASN A 156 13.46 -8.30 18.90
C ASN A 156 13.02 -7.81 20.29
N GLN A 157 11.71 -7.71 20.53
CA GLN A 157 11.19 -7.75 21.88
C GLN A 157 10.84 -9.20 22.21
N GLN A 158 11.75 -9.84 22.94
CA GLN A 158 11.45 -11.01 23.76
C GLN A 158 10.42 -10.59 24.82
N MET A 159 9.25 -11.23 24.83
CA MET A 159 8.40 -11.28 26.02
C MET A 159 9.01 -12.29 26.99
N THR A 160 9.62 -11.77 28.06
CA THR A 160 9.64 -12.36 29.40
C THR A 160 8.77 -11.38 30.21
N ILE A 161 7.79 -11.76 31.02
CA ILE A 161 7.61 -12.89 31.94
C ILE A 161 6.13 -13.29 31.89
#